data_AF-A0A455SC29-F1
#
_entry.id   AF-A0A455SC29-F1
#
_cell.length_a   1.000
_cell.length_b   1.000
_cell.length_c   1.000
_cell.angle_alpha   90.00
_cell.angle_beta   90.00
_cell.angle_gamma   90.00
#
_symmetry.space_group_name_H-M   'P 1'
#
loop_
_entity.id
_entity.type
_entity.pdbx_description
1 polymer ?
#
loop_
_entity_poly.entity_id
_entity_poly.type
_entity_poly.pdbx_seq_one_letter_code
_entity_poly.pdbx_strand_id
1 'polypeptide(L)'
;MLLSIAHTLAYDGAITADMMRGTPAPLMKFAEISIPTLVLAGGESAEWMQKAAKAISEIIPASRFEILPHQTHMVNSAVLAPVLRAFFLN
;
A
#
# COMPACT_ATOMS: atom_id res chain seq x y z
N MET A 1 -15.84 21.30 2.31
CA MET A 1 -14.50 20.97 2.86
C MET A 1 -13.49 20.67 1.75
N LEU A 2 -13.66 19.60 0.95
CA LEU A 2 -12.72 19.26 -0.14
C LEU A 2 -12.53 20.36 -1.20
N LEU A 3 -13.59 21.10 -1.56
CA LEU A 3 -13.49 22.20 -2.54
C LEU A 3 -12.49 23.30 -2.13
N SER A 4 -12.30 23.55 -0.83
CA SER A 4 -11.36 24.58 -0.34
C SER A 4 -9.89 24.25 -0.61
N ILE A 5 -9.58 22.96 -0.76
CA ILE A 5 -8.24 22.47 -1.09
C ILE A 5 -8.14 22.01 -2.55
N ALA A 6 -9.16 22.24 -3.39
CA ALA A 6 -9.14 21.77 -4.78
C ALA A 6 -7.94 22.29 -5.59
N HIS A 7 -7.45 23.49 -5.26
CA HIS A 7 -6.27 24.09 -5.88
C HIS A 7 -4.97 23.30 -5.62
N THR A 8 -4.94 22.36 -4.66
CA THR A 8 -3.79 21.52 -4.39
C THR A 8 -3.77 20.21 -5.18
N LEU A 9 -4.85 19.89 -5.91
CA LEU A 9 -4.97 18.62 -6.65
C LEU A 9 -3.87 18.44 -7.71
N ALA A 10 -3.42 19.55 -8.31
CA ALA A 10 -2.30 19.52 -9.25
C ALA A 10 -1.00 19.02 -8.60
N TYR A 11 -0.79 19.28 -7.30
CA TYR A 11 0.36 18.77 -6.56
C TYR A 11 0.24 17.28 -6.28
N ASP A 12 -0.95 16.81 -5.88
CA ASP A 12 -1.21 15.37 -5.71
C ASP A 12 -0.91 14.62 -7.01
N GLY A 13 -1.39 15.16 -8.14
CA GLY A 13 -1.10 14.63 -9.47
C GLY A 13 0.39 14.68 -9.80
N ALA A 14 1.07 15.80 -9.59
CA ALA A 14 2.51 15.91 -9.89
C ALA A 14 3.37 14.91 -9.09
N ILE A 15 2.98 14.61 -7.85
CA ILE A 15 3.70 13.67 -6.98
C ILE A 15 3.39 12.22 -7.32
N THR A 16 2.13 11.91 -7.63
CA THR A 16 1.66 10.52 -7.82
C THR A 16 1.59 10.07 -9.27
N ALA A 17 1.70 11.00 -10.24
CA ALA A 17 1.47 10.77 -11.66
C ALA A 17 2.18 9.54 -12.20
N ASP A 18 3.47 9.38 -11.90
CA ASP A 18 4.23 8.25 -12.42
C ASP A 18 3.77 6.91 -11.83
N MET A 19 3.43 6.87 -10.54
CA MET A 19 2.95 5.65 -9.88
C MET A 19 1.52 5.28 -10.29
N MET A 20 0.75 6.22 -10.83
CA MET A 20 -0.63 6.00 -11.28
C MET A 20 -0.74 5.64 -12.78
N ARG A 21 0.38 5.45 -13.49
CA ARG A 21 0.38 5.06 -14.92
C ARG A 21 -0.09 3.62 -15.18
N GLY A 22 -0.27 2.82 -14.13
CA GLY A 22 -0.64 1.41 -14.25
C GLY A 22 0.50 0.51 -14.76
N THR A 23 1.75 0.98 -14.72
CA THR A 23 2.93 0.20 -15.10
C THR A 23 3.83 -0.05 -13.88
N PRO A 24 4.53 -1.20 -13.79
CA PRO A 24 5.43 -1.47 -12.68
C PRO A 24 6.73 -0.66 -12.71
N ALA A 25 7.11 -0.08 -13.85
CA ALA A 25 8.42 0.55 -14.02
C ALA A 25 8.73 1.64 -12.96
N PRO A 26 7.81 2.55 -12.60
CA PRO A 26 8.04 3.53 -11.54
C PRO A 26 8.16 2.89 -10.14
N LEU A 27 7.54 1.73 -9.92
CA LEU A 27 7.60 1.00 -8.65
C LEU A 27 8.96 0.33 -8.43
N MET A 28 9.77 0.14 -9.48
CA MET A 28 11.08 -0.54 -9.38
C MET A 28 12.05 0.12 -8.40
N LYS A 29 11.86 1.41 -8.08
CA LYS A 29 12.63 2.08 -7.01
C LYS A 29 12.50 1.38 -5.64
N PHE A 30 11.41 0.65 -5.41
CA PHE A 30 11.20 -0.10 -4.17
C PHE A 30 12.00 -1.41 -4.11
N ALA A 31 12.61 -1.86 -5.23
CA ALA A 31 13.47 -3.04 -5.24
C ALA A 31 14.74 -2.88 -4.39
N GLU A 32 15.12 -1.63 -4.08
CA GLU A 32 16.25 -1.31 -3.20
C GLU A 32 15.96 -1.56 -1.71
N ILE A 33 14.69 -1.79 -1.34
CA ILE A 33 14.30 -2.10 0.05
C ILE A 33 14.78 -3.50 0.40
N SER A 34 15.84 -3.58 1.20
CA SER A 34 16.47 -4.85 1.60
C SER A 34 16.03 -5.37 2.98
N ILE A 35 15.34 -4.55 3.77
CA ILE A 35 14.83 -4.95 5.09
C ILE A 35 13.54 -5.78 4.95
N PRO A 36 13.27 -6.71 5.89
CA PRO A 36 11.99 -7.39 5.95
C PRO A 36 10.83 -6.40 5.89
N THR A 37 9.85 -6.65 5.02
CA THR A 37 8.73 -5.73 4.79
C THR A 37 7.41 -6.48 4.80
N LEU A 38 6.44 -6.01 5.57
CA LEU A 38 5.07 -6.50 5.53
C LEU A 38 4.21 -5.57 4.69
N VAL A 39 3.53 -6.13 3.69
CA VAL A 39 2.58 -5.43 2.84
C VAL A 39 1.18 -5.98 3.09
N LEU A 40 0.24 -5.10 3.45
CA LEU A 40 -1.13 -5.48 3.82
C LEU A 40 -2.15 -4.79 2.92
N ALA A 41 -3.25 -5.49 2.64
CA ALA A 41 -4.45 -4.90 2.07
C ALA A 41 -5.70 -5.39 2.80
N GLY A 42 -6.70 -4.53 2.98
CA GLY A 42 -7.99 -4.97 3.50
C GLY A 42 -8.79 -5.70 2.41
N GLY A 43 -9.39 -6.85 2.74
CA GLY A 43 -10.14 -7.69 1.80
C GLY A 43 -11.43 -7.05 1.25
N GLU A 44 -11.95 -6.02 1.91
CA GLU A 44 -13.08 -5.20 1.46
C GLU A 44 -12.62 -3.84 0.87
N SER A 45 -11.31 -3.64 0.71
CA SER A 45 -10.78 -2.49 -0.05
C SER A 45 -11.11 -2.64 -1.53
N ALA A 46 -11.22 -1.51 -2.24
CA ALA A 46 -11.35 -1.52 -3.69
C ALA A 46 -10.25 -2.39 -4.34
N GLU A 47 -10.61 -3.15 -5.37
CA GLU A 47 -9.73 -4.16 -5.98
C GLU A 47 -8.38 -3.57 -6.43
N TRP A 48 -8.39 -2.33 -6.93
CA TRP A 48 -7.17 -1.64 -7.37
C TRP A 48 -6.17 -1.43 -6.23
N MET A 49 -6.63 -1.24 -4.99
CA MET A 49 -5.75 -1.10 -3.82
C MET A 49 -5.09 -2.43 -3.46
N GLN A 50 -5.85 -3.53 -3.55
CA GLN A 50 -5.32 -4.87 -3.30
C GLN A 50 -4.26 -5.24 -4.35
N LYS A 51 -4.54 -4.93 -5.63
CA LYS A 51 -3.59 -5.10 -6.73
C LYS A 51 -2.34 -4.24 -6.57
N ALA A 52 -2.48 -2.98 -6.16
CA ALA A 52 -1.34 -2.10 -5.91
C ALA A 52 -0.44 -2.62 -4.77
N ALA A 53 -1.04 -3.07 -3.66
CA ALA A 53 -0.31 -3.68 -2.55
C ALA A 53 0.42 -4.96 -3.01
N LYS A 54 -0.25 -5.83 -3.78
CA LYS A 54 0.37 -7.02 -4.34
C LYS A 54 1.55 -6.68 -5.26
N ALA A 55 1.39 -5.72 -6.17
CA ALA A 55 2.44 -5.32 -7.10
C ALA A 55 3.70 -4.81 -6.39
N ILE A 56 3.55 -4.03 -5.32
CA ILE A 56 4.69 -3.58 -4.50
C ILE A 56 5.36 -4.77 -3.79
N SER A 57 4.57 -5.72 -3.28
CA SER A 57 5.13 -6.91 -2.61
C SER A 57 5.97 -7.78 -3.54
N GLU A 58 5.62 -7.85 -4.83
CA GLU A 58 6.38 -8.62 -5.83
C GLU A 58 7.71 -7.96 -6.21
N ILE A 59 7.86 -6.65 -5.92
CA ILE A 59 9.06 -5.88 -6.22
C ILE A 59 10.04 -5.90 -5.04
N ILE A 60 9.54 -5.81 -3.80
CA ILE A 60 10.37 -5.80 -2.59
C ILE A 60 10.89 -7.22 -2.31
N PRO A 61 12.21 -7.49 -2.36
CA PRO A 61 12.74 -8.85 -2.30
C PRO A 61 12.40 -9.61 -1.01
N ALA A 62 12.42 -8.93 0.13
CA ALA A 62 12.19 -9.51 1.46
C ALA A 62 10.77 -9.20 1.98
N SER A 63 9.77 -9.19 1.08
CA SER A 63 8.41 -8.84 1.45
C SER A 63 7.54 -10.05 1.79
N ARG A 64 6.53 -9.82 2.64
CA ARG A 64 5.40 -10.71 2.85
C ARG A 64 4.12 -9.95 2.55
N PHE A 65 3.22 -10.55 1.77
CA PHE A 65 1.92 -9.97 1.44
C PHE A 65 0.78 -10.74 2.11
N GLU A 66 -0.12 -10.02 2.76
CA GLU A 66 -1.33 -10.59 3.36
C GLU A 66 -2.56 -9.72 3.08
N ILE A 67 -3.70 -10.37 2.87
CA ILE A 67 -5.01 -9.72 2.82
C ILE A 67 -5.68 -9.93 4.18
N LEU A 68 -6.13 -8.83 4.80
CA LEU A 68 -6.89 -8.88 6.06
C LEU A 68 -8.39 -9.02 5.75
N PRO A 69 -9.01 -10.18 6.03
CA PRO A 69 -10.42 -10.40 5.72
C PRO A 69 -11.32 -9.39 6.43
N HIS A 70 -12.40 -8.99 5.75
CA HIS A 70 -13.41 -8.08 6.30
C HIS A 70 -12.89 -6.69 6.70
N GLN A 71 -11.72 -6.28 6.19
CA GLN A 71 -11.15 -4.96 6.44
C GLN A 71 -11.23 -4.08 5.19
N THR A 72 -11.58 -2.82 5.37
CA THR A 72 -11.52 -1.81 4.30
C THR A 72 -10.11 -1.19 4.23
N HIS A 73 -9.92 -0.13 3.45
CA HIS A 73 -8.68 0.65 3.46
C HIS A 73 -8.40 1.26 4.84
N MET A 74 -9.45 1.58 5.60
CA MET A 74 -9.37 1.99 7.00
C MET A 74 -9.47 0.75 7.89
N VAL A 75 -8.35 0.05 8.06
CA VAL A 75 -8.26 -1.19 8.85
C VAL A 75 -8.56 -0.93 10.33
N ASN A 76 -9.31 -1.84 10.98
CA ASN A 76 -9.54 -1.78 12.42
C ASN A 76 -8.22 -2.06 13.18
N SER A 77 -7.87 -1.17 14.12
CA SER A 77 -6.64 -1.28 14.91
C SER A 77 -6.56 -2.58 15.73
N ALA A 78 -7.68 -3.10 16.22
CA ALA A 78 -7.73 -4.37 16.95
C ALA A 78 -7.37 -5.58 16.07
N VAL A 79 -7.63 -5.50 14.76
CA VAL A 79 -7.23 -6.52 13.77
C VAL A 79 -5.78 -6.31 13.33
N LEU A 80 -5.36 -5.06 13.13
CA LEU A 80 -4.00 -4.74 12.67
C LEU A 80 -2.92 -5.03 13.72
N ALA A 81 -3.18 -4.71 14.99
CA ALA A 81 -2.19 -4.83 16.06
C ALA A 81 -1.56 -6.23 16.22
N PRO A 82 -2.31 -7.36 16.26
CA PRO A 82 -1.71 -8.68 16.35
C PRO A 82 -0.87 -9.05 15.12
N VAL A 83 -1.26 -8.61 13.91
CA VAL A 83 -0.50 -8.85 12.68
C VAL A 83 0.85 -8.13 12.73
N LEU A 84 0.85 -6.86 13.16
CA LEU A 84 2.09 -6.11 13.35
C LEU A 84 2.99 -6.72 14.43
N ARG A 85 2.41 -7.15 15.57
CA ARG A 85 3.18 -7.84 16.62
C ARG A 85 3.84 -9.11 16.09
N ALA A 86 3.10 -9.94 15.35
CA ALA A 86 3.65 -11.15 14.76
C ALA A 86 4.76 -10.85 13.73
N PHE A 87 4.68 -9.73 13.02
CA PHE A 87 5.73 -9.34 12.08
C PHE A 87 7.01 -8.83 12.77
N PHE A 88 6.88 -8.05 13.84
CA PHE A 88 8.04 -7.45 14.51
C PHE A 88 8.70 -8.33 15.59
N LEU A 89 7.99 -9.33 16.11
CA LEU A 89 8.48 -10.22 17.17
C LEU A 89 8.95 -11.58 16.67
N ASN A 90 8.86 -11.82 15.36
CA ASN A 90 9.49 -12.94 14.66
C ASN A 90 10.80 -12.47 14.02
#